data_AF-A0A377J715-F1
#
_entry.id   AF-A0A377J715-F1
#
_cell.length_a   1.000
_cell.length_b   1.000
_cell.length_c   1.000
_cell.angle_alpha   90.00
_cell.angle_beta   90.00
_cell.angle_gamma   90.00
#
_symmetry.space_group_name_H-M   'P 1'
#
loop_
_entity.id
_entity.type
_entity.pdbx_description
1 polymer ?
#
loop_
_entity_poly.entity_id
_entity_poly.type
_entity_poly.pdbx_seq_one_letter_code
_entity_poly.pdbx_strand_id
1 'polypeptide(L)' 'MTLIIENIKDEFLPAYTELVKNTNAIIIAQHDDMQKAEIQEAIAEFEAEQREGKTKRYKSLAEFERAMQANG' A
#
# COMPACT_ATOMS: atom_id res chain seq x y z
N MET A 1 -11.74 -6.25 -27.56
CA MET A 1 -11.22 -4.92 -27.93
C MET A 1 -10.83 -4.22 -26.63
N THR A 2 -9.63 -3.67 -26.56
CA THR A 2 -9.09 -3.05 -25.34
C THR A 2 -8.78 -1.59 -25.63
N LEU A 3 -9.27 -0.69 -24.78
CA LEU A 3 -8.94 0.74 -24.82
C LEU A 3 -7.95 1.02 -23.70
N ILE A 4 -6.82 1.65 -24.04
CA ILE A 4 -5.81 2.10 -23.08
C ILE A 4 -5.88 3.62 -23.06
N ILE A 5 -6.02 4.19 -21.87
CA ILE A 5 -6.08 5.64 -21.65
C ILE A 5 -4.95 5.98 -20.69
N GLU A 6 -3.98 6.76 -21.15
CA GLU A 6 -2.80 7.18 -20.39
C GLU A 6 -2.96 8.61 -19.87
N ASN A 7 -2.25 8.95 -18.78
CA ASN A 7 -2.22 10.29 -18.19
C ASN A 7 -3.61 10.84 -17.79
N ILE A 8 -4.53 9.95 -17.42
CA ILE A 8 -5.83 10.34 -16.91
C ILE A 8 -5.68 10.88 -15.48
N LYS A 9 -6.36 11.97 -15.18
CA LYS A 9 -6.51 12.43 -13.79
C LYS A 9 -7.50 11.52 -13.05
N ASP A 10 -7.23 11.27 -11.78
CA ASP A 10 -8.05 10.40 -10.93
C ASP A 10 -9.51 10.86 -10.81
N GLU A 11 -9.78 12.17 -10.99
CA GLU A 11 -11.14 12.73 -11.00
C GLU A 11 -12.06 12.14 -12.08
N PHE A 12 -11.49 11.52 -13.13
CA PHE A 12 -12.25 10.88 -14.20
C PHE A 12 -12.52 9.38 -13.95
N LEU A 13 -11.91 8.75 -12.95
CA LEU A 13 -12.15 7.33 -12.60
C LEU A 13 -13.64 7.01 -12.32
N PRO A 14 -14.42 7.87 -11.64
CA PRO A 14 -15.85 7.63 -11.43
C PRO A 14 -16.63 7.53 -12.76
N ALA A 15 -16.31 8.38 -13.74
CA ALA A 15 -16.96 8.37 -15.05
C ALA A 15 -16.70 7.06 -15.80
N TYR A 16 -15.46 6.54 -15.76
CA TYR A 16 -15.15 5.23 -16.36
C TYR A 16 -15.84 4.09 -15.60
N THR A 17 -15.92 4.18 -14.27
CA THR A 17 -16.58 3.18 -13.44
C THR A 17 -18.07 3.08 -13.76
N GLU A 18 -18.75 4.20 -13.98
CA GLU A 18 -20.15 4.20 -14.44
C GLU A 18 -20.31 3.61 -15.84
N LEU A 19 -19.35 3.87 -16.73
CA LEU A 19 -19.35 3.34 -18.09
C LEU A 19 -19.19 1.81 -18.07
N VAL A 20 -18.35 1.28 -17.18
CA VAL A 20 -18.13 -0.16 -16.99
C VAL A 20 -19.26 -0.85 -16.21
N LYS A 21 -20.10 -0.13 -15.46
CA LYS A 21 -21.33 -0.74 -14.91
C LYS A 21 -22.36 -1.03 -15.99
N ASN A 22 -22.39 -0.20 -17.02
CA ASN A 22 -23.36 -0.29 -18.13
C ASN A 22 -22.83 -1.08 -19.34
N THR A 23 -21.56 -1.47 -19.31
CA THR A 23 -20.91 -2.25 -20.36
C THR A 23 -20.25 -3.47 -19.73
N ASN A 24 -20.21 -4.62 -20.40
CA ASN A 24 -19.60 -5.83 -19.84
C ASN A 24 -18.06 -5.78 -19.91
N ALA A 25 -17.48 -4.69 -19.38
CA ALA A 25 -16.07 -4.34 -19.46
C ALA A 25 -15.38 -4.46 -18.10
N ILE A 26 -14.05 -4.30 -18.07
CA ILE A 26 -13.23 -4.36 -16.85
C ILE A 26 -12.26 -3.18 -16.88
N ILE A 27 -12.12 -2.47 -15.77
CA ILE A 27 -11.12 -1.40 -15.59
C ILE A 27 -9.90 -1.98 -14.89
N ILE A 28 -8.72 -1.74 -15.46
CA ILE A 28 -7.43 -2.01 -14.82
C ILE A 28 -6.72 -0.66 -14.69
N ALA A 29 -6.74 -0.08 -13.50
CA ALA A 29 -5.99 1.14 -13.20
C ALA A 29 -4.55 0.77 -12.84
N GLN A 30 -3.59 1.36 -13.55
CA GLN A 30 -2.17 1.29 -13.18
C GLN A 30 -1.76 2.70 -12.74
N HIS A 31 -1.46 2.85 -11.46
CA HIS A 31 -0.86 4.08 -10.95
C HIS A 31 0.65 3.91 -10.98
N ASP A 32 1.36 4.96 -11.40
CA ASP A 32 2.82 4.98 -11.31
C ASP A 32 3.23 4.88 -9.84
N ASP A 33 4.09 3.92 -9.57
CA ASP A 33 4.37 3.30 -8.27
C ASP A 33 5.21 4.20 -7.33
N MET A 34 5.01 5.51 -7.32
CA MET A 34 5.77 6.41 -6.43
C MET A 34 5.64 6.03 -4.95
N GLN A 35 4.50 5.50 -4.52
CA GLN A 35 4.32 4.97 -3.15
C GLN A 35 5.08 3.65 -2.91
N LYS A 36 5.41 2.86 -3.93
CA LYS A 36 6.20 1.64 -3.73
C LYS A 36 7.63 1.95 -3.32
N ALA A 37 8.22 3.04 -3.79
CA ALA A 37 9.60 3.38 -3.45
C ALA A 37 9.74 3.65 -1.95
N GLU A 38 8.89 4.51 -1.38
CA GLU A 38 8.89 4.83 0.05
C GLU A 38 8.57 3.60 0.91
N ILE A 39 7.63 2.76 0.48
CA ILE A 39 7.28 1.51 1.17
C ILE A 39 8.46 0.51 1.11
N GLN A 40 9.14 0.40 -0.03
CA GLN A 40 10.28 -0.50 -0.19
C GLN A 40 11.49 -0.07 0.65
N GLU A 41 11.75 1.24 0.74
CA GLU A 41 12.80 1.78 1.61
C GLU A 41 12.48 1.50 3.08
N ALA A 42 11.24 1.75 3.53
CA ALA A 42 10.82 1.46 4.89
C ALA A 42 10.91 -0.04 5.24
N ILE A 43 10.59 -0.93 4.30
CA ILE A 43 10.74 -2.38 4.49
C ILE A 43 12.23 -2.75 4.60
N ALA A 44 13.08 -2.22 3.71
CA ALA A 44 14.51 -2.52 3.71
C ALA A 44 15.20 -2.04 4.99
N GLU A 45 14.83 -0.87 5.51
CA GLU A 45 15.30 -0.35 6.79
C GLU A 45 14.88 -1.25 7.95
N PHE A 46 13.60 -1.64 8.01
CA PHE A 46 13.10 -2.56 9.04
C PHE A 46 13.80 -3.93 9.00
N GLU A 47 14.07 -4.48 7.81
CA GLU A 47 14.82 -5.73 7.67
C GLU A 47 16.27 -5.61 8.15
N ALA A 48 16.91 -4.47 7.90
CA ALA A 48 18.25 -4.19 8.43
C ALA A 48 18.25 -4.14 9.96
N GLU A 49 17.28 -3.45 10.57
CA GLU A 49 17.14 -3.39 12.03
C GLU A 49 16.86 -4.76 12.65
N GLN A 50 16.09 -5.62 12.00
CA GLN A 50 15.88 -7.01 12.43
C GLN A 50 17.18 -7.81 12.41
N ARG A 51 17.99 -7.65 11.36
CA ARG A 51 19.29 -8.34 11.23
C ARG A 51 20.29 -7.90 12.28
N GLU A 52 20.28 -6.61 12.62
CA GLU A 52 21.13 -6.03 13.66
C GLU A 52 20.61 -6.26 15.09
N GLY A 53 19.45 -6.91 15.24
CA GLY A 53 18.86 -7.20 16.54
C GLY A 53 18.31 -5.97 17.27
N LYS A 54 18.10 -4.86 16.54
CA LYS A 54 17.55 -3.60 17.08
C LYS A 54 16.04 -3.69 17.28
N THR A 55 15.37 -4.64 16.64
CA THR A 55 13.93 -4.87 16.80
C THR A 55 13.63 -5.83 17.94
N LYS A 56 12.62 -5.51 18.75
CA LYS A 56 12.13 -6.39 19.81
C LYS A 56 10.91 -7.18 19.34
N ARG A 57 10.96 -8.51 19.51
CA ARG A 57 9.83 -9.40 19.23
C ARG A 57 9.05 -9.67 20.51
N TYR A 58 7.73 -9.58 20.42
CA TYR A 58 6.82 -9.87 21.52
C TYR A 58 6.07 -11.17 21.22
N LYS A 59 5.78 -11.96 22.26
CA LYS A 59 5.11 -13.26 22.10
C LYS A 59 3.60 -13.12 21.91
N SER A 60 3.05 -11.94 22.21
CA SER A 60 1.62 -11.65 22.04
C SER A 60 1.38 -10.16 21.86
N LEU A 61 0.24 -9.83 21.26
CA LEU A 61 -0.23 -8.45 21.13
C LEU A 61 -0.36 -7.76 22.51
N ALA A 62 -0.89 -8.48 23.51
CA ALA A 62 -1.05 -7.97 24.87
C ALA A 62 0.29 -7.65 25.58
N GLU A 63 1.39 -8.26 25.14
CA GLU A 63 2.75 -7.96 25.63
C GLU A 63 3.31 -6.71 24.95
N PHE A 64 3.07 -6.59 23.63
CA PHE A 64 3.43 -5.40 22.87
C PHE A 64 2.71 -4.14 23.39
N GLU A 65 1.40 -4.22 23.60
CA GLU A 65 0.59 -3.11 24.11
C GLU A 65 1.08 -2.63 25.48
N ARG A 66 1.41 -3.56 26.38
CA ARG A 66 2.00 -3.24 27.69
C ARG A 66 3.37 -2.56 27.56
N ALA A 67 4.20 -3.00 26.63
CA ALA A 67 5.52 -2.39 26.39
C ALA A 67 5.43 -0.98 25.78
N MET A 68 4.42 -0.72 24.94
CA MET A 68 4.15 0.60 24.39
C MET A 68 3.60 1.56 25.44
N GLN A 69 2.70 1.10 26.30
CA GLN A 69 2.14 1.90 27.40
C GLN A 69 3.17 2.20 28.51
N ALA A 70 4.20 1.37 28.67
CA ALA A 70 5.26 1.57 29.66
C ALA A 70 6.40 2.49 29.19
N ASN A 71 6.48 2.82 27.89
CA ASN A 71 7.51 3.67 27.29
C ASN A 71 6.96 5.00 26.72
N GLY A 72 5.68 5.31 26.97
CA GLY A 72 5.06 6.60 26.68
C GLY A 72 4.95 7.45 27.94
#